data_AF-A0A3D4WKP5-F1
#
_entry.id   AF-A0A3D4WKP5-F1
#
_cell.length_a   1.000
_cell.length_b   1.000
_cell.length_c   1.000
_cell.angle_alpha   90.00
_cell.angle_beta   90.00
_cell.angle_gamma   90.00
#
_symmetry.space_group_name_H-M   'P 1'
#
loop_
_entity.id
_entity.type
_entity.pdbx_description
1 polymer ?
#
loop_
_entity_poly.entity_id
_entity_poly.type
_entity_poly.pdbx_seq_one_letter_code
_entity_poly.pdbx_strand_id
1 'polypeptide(L)'
;MSHYLCLTDYEKNLIDSALLILMKKNIQYSEQSKENSVQQHYQDFNLTLFELCSKIKAPDFDKHMDLSSKELKAIKKGLTSLYNRIYQKTLKKTESHQEGHYKSCKLQIIELERKIDIIEKNNIEGNSC
;
A
#
# COMPACT_ATOMS: atom_id res chain seq x y z
N MET A 1 -8.76 -14.43 -19.58
CA MET A 1 -8.29 -15.31 -18.48
C MET A 1 -8.53 -14.52 -17.20
N SER A 2 -9.21 -15.07 -16.19
CA SER A 2 -9.51 -14.26 -15.00
C SER A 2 -8.21 -13.93 -14.24
N HIS A 3 -7.88 -12.64 -14.19
CA HIS A 3 -6.70 -12.13 -13.50
C HIS A 3 -7.00 -12.01 -12.00
N TYR A 4 -7.15 -13.15 -11.32
CA TYR A 4 -7.33 -13.17 -9.87
C TYR A 4 -5.99 -12.83 -9.19
N LEU A 5 -5.94 -11.72 -8.46
CA LEU A 5 -4.88 -11.50 -7.50
C LEU A 5 -5.22 -12.32 -6.25
N CYS A 6 -4.64 -13.50 -6.15
CA CYS A 6 -4.73 -14.27 -4.92
C CYS A 6 -3.79 -13.63 -3.89
N LEU A 7 -4.33 -12.67 -3.13
CA LEU A 7 -3.66 -12.18 -1.93
C LEU A 7 -3.99 -13.11 -0.78
N THR A 8 -2.96 -13.56 -0.09
CA THR A 8 -3.12 -14.17 1.22
C THR A 8 -3.67 -13.14 2.21
N ASP A 9 -4.31 -13.61 3.29
CA ASP A 9 -4.76 -12.72 4.38
C ASP A 9 -3.59 -11.91 4.96
N TYR A 10 -2.40 -12.50 4.99
CA TYR A 10 -1.18 -11.79 5.39
C TYR A 10 -0.88 -10.60 4.48
N GLU A 11 -0.92 -10.78 3.16
CA GLU A 11 -0.66 -9.71 2.19
C GLU A 11 -1.74 -8.64 2.24
N LYS A 12 -3.02 -9.01 2.39
CA LYS A 12 -4.12 -8.05 2.59
C LYS A 12 -3.87 -7.18 3.84
N ASN A 13 -3.47 -7.81 4.94
CA ASN A 13 -3.11 -7.11 6.18
C ASN A 13 -1.86 -6.23 6.04
N LEU A 14 -0.89 -6.66 5.22
CA LEU A 14 0.31 -5.88 4.94
C LEU A 14 -0.03 -4.61 4.16
N ILE A 15 -0.90 -4.72 3.13
CA ILE A 15 -1.38 -3.56 2.39
C ILE A 15 -2.17 -2.64 3.31
N ASP A 16 -3.13 -3.16 4.07
CA ASP A 16 -3.92 -2.36 5.01
C ASP A 16 -3.04 -1.58 6.00
N SER A 17 -2.05 -2.26 6.59
CA SER A 17 -1.07 -1.62 7.47
C SER A 17 -0.29 -0.51 6.76
N ALA A 18 0.07 -0.72 5.50
CA ALA A 18 0.80 0.25 4.70
C ALA A 18 -0.05 1.49 4.36
N LEU A 19 -1.33 1.30 4.01
CA LEU A 19 -2.28 2.38 3.76
C LEU A 19 -2.56 3.19 5.04
N LEU A 20 -2.76 2.52 6.18
CA LEU A 20 -2.96 3.19 7.47
C LEU A 20 -1.75 4.04 7.90
N ILE A 21 -0.52 3.58 7.59
CA ILE A 21 0.69 4.38 7.81
C ILE A 21 0.69 5.62 6.93
N LEU A 22 0.31 5.49 5.66
CA LEU A 22 0.24 6.60 4.73
C LEU A 22 -0.82 7.62 5.18
N MET A 23 -1.99 7.16 5.64
CA MET A 23 -3.03 8.02 6.20
C MET A 23 -2.53 8.84 7.38
N LYS A 24 -1.82 8.20 8.32
CA LYS A 24 -1.22 8.89 9.47
C LYS A 24 -0.23 9.98 9.05
N LYS A 25 0.58 9.74 8.01
CA LYS A 25 1.48 10.76 7.46
C LYS A 25 0.71 11.92 6.83
N ASN A 26 -0.34 11.63 6.06
CA ASN A 26 -1.18 12.65 5.43
C ASN A 26 -1.88 13.53 6.48
N ILE A 27 -2.36 12.96 7.60
CA ILE A 27 -2.91 13.74 8.72
C ILE A 27 -1.87 14.73 9.23
N GLN A 28 -0.65 14.25 9.51
CA GLN A 28 0.44 15.12 9.97
C GLN A 28 0.77 16.24 8.96
N TYR A 29 0.81 15.95 7.66
CA TYR A 29 1.06 16.96 6.64
C TYR A 29 -0.09 17.96 6.50
N SER A 30 -1.34 17.51 6.64
CA SER A 30 -2.52 18.37 6.65
C SER A 30 -2.43 19.35 7.83
N GLU A 31 -2.23 18.85 9.05
CA GLU A 31 -2.16 19.67 10.28
C GLU A 31 -1.00 20.68 10.27
N GLN A 32 0.11 20.36 9.60
CA GLN A 32 1.27 21.24 9.48
C GLN A 32 1.13 22.33 8.42
N SER A 33 0.20 22.17 7.48
CA SER A 33 0.00 23.15 6.41
C SER A 33 -0.86 24.33 6.88
N LYS A 34 -0.50 25.55 6.44
CA LYS A 34 -1.34 26.75 6.60
C LYS A 34 -2.23 27.01 5.38
N GLU A 35 -2.04 26.25 4.30
CA GLU A 35 -2.79 26.39 3.06
C GLU A 35 -3.99 25.44 3.06
N ASN A 36 -5.20 25.99 3.02
CA ASN A 36 -6.46 25.22 3.03
C ASN A 36 -6.54 24.21 1.88
N SER A 37 -6.03 24.56 0.69
CA SER A 37 -5.98 23.67 -0.47
C SER A 37 -5.14 22.41 -0.22
N VAL A 38 -3.99 22.57 0.45
CA VAL A 38 -3.11 21.46 0.83
C VAL A 38 -3.75 20.62 1.93
N GLN A 39 -4.40 21.25 2.90
CA GLN A 39 -5.13 20.54 3.95
C GLN A 39 -6.22 19.64 3.37
N GLN A 40 -7.06 20.21 2.49
CA GLN A 40 -8.15 19.51 1.81
C GLN A 40 -7.63 18.37 0.92
N HIS A 41 -6.55 18.61 0.17
CA HIS A 41 -5.92 17.56 -0.64
C HIS A 41 -5.57 16.31 0.17
N TYR A 42 -4.96 16.47 1.35
CA TYR A 42 -4.59 15.34 2.20
C TYR A 42 -5.79 14.68 2.88
N GLN A 43 -6.85 15.43 3.18
CA GLN A 43 -8.11 14.89 3.71
C GLN A 43 -8.82 14.04 2.66
N ASP A 44 -8.98 14.56 1.44
CA ASP A 44 -9.58 13.84 0.32
C ASP A 44 -8.78 12.59 -0.02
N PHE A 45 -7.45 12.70 -0.03
CA PHE A 45 -6.60 11.54 -0.27
C PHE A 45 -6.76 10.48 0.83
N ASN A 46 -6.94 10.87 2.09
CA ASN A 46 -7.20 9.92 3.18
C ASN A 46 -8.55 9.22 3.05
N LEU A 47 -9.58 9.89 2.53
CA LEU A 47 -10.85 9.25 2.24
C LEU A 47 -10.66 8.13 1.20
N THR A 48 -9.93 8.41 0.11
CA THR A 48 -9.60 7.38 -0.88
C THR A 48 -8.82 6.21 -0.29
N LEU A 49 -7.86 6.46 0.61
CA LEU A 49 -7.10 5.39 1.28
C LEU A 49 -8.00 4.53 2.19
N PHE A 50 -8.96 5.14 2.87
CA PHE A 50 -9.92 4.44 3.73
C PHE A 50 -10.86 3.53 2.92
N GLU A 51 -11.39 4.04 1.80
CA GLU A 51 -12.21 3.26 0.87
C GLU A 51 -11.42 2.07 0.33
N LEU A 52 -10.16 2.29 -0.02
CA LEU A 52 -9.26 1.23 -0.50
C LEU A 52 -8.97 0.18 0.57
N CYS A 53 -8.76 0.56 1.83
CA CYS A 53 -8.65 -0.41 2.94
C CYS A 53 -9.92 -1.29 3.04
N SER A 54 -11.09 -0.67 2.94
CA SER A 54 -12.38 -1.38 3.03
C SER A 54 -12.54 -2.35 1.86
N LYS A 55 -12.18 -1.92 0.65
CA LYS A 55 -12.21 -2.74 -0.57
C LYS A 55 -11.31 -3.96 -0.47
N ILE A 56 -10.06 -3.81 -0.02
CA ILE A 56 -9.09 -4.91 0.11
C ILE A 56 -9.53 -5.96 1.15
N LYS A 57 -10.24 -5.52 2.19
CA LYS A 57 -10.77 -6.40 3.24
C LYS A 57 -12.10 -7.06 2.87
N ALA A 58 -12.69 -6.71 1.73
CA ALA A 58 -13.95 -7.30 1.30
C ALA A 58 -13.79 -8.83 1.10
N PRO A 59 -14.74 -9.64 1.59
CA PRO A 59 -14.66 -11.11 1.47
C PRO A 59 -14.54 -11.62 0.04
N ASP A 60 -15.01 -10.85 -0.93
CA ASP A 60 -15.03 -11.13 -2.36
C ASP A 60 -13.96 -10.35 -3.14
N PHE A 61 -13.03 -9.69 -2.47
CA PHE A 61 -11.96 -8.91 -3.11
C PHE A 61 -11.22 -9.72 -4.19
N ASP A 62 -10.87 -10.98 -3.89
CA ASP A 62 -10.13 -11.82 -4.84
C ASP A 62 -11.01 -12.28 -6.01
N LYS A 63 -12.34 -12.17 -5.94
CA LYS A 63 -13.29 -12.61 -6.98
C LYS A 63 -13.67 -11.49 -7.95
N HIS A 64 -13.71 -10.25 -7.46
CA HIS A 64 -14.15 -9.07 -8.21
C HIS A 64 -13.11 -7.96 -8.12
N MET A 65 -11.84 -8.33 -8.33
CA MET A 65 -10.74 -7.40 -8.19
C MET A 65 -10.73 -6.39 -9.35
N ASP A 66 -11.25 -5.19 -9.09
CA ASP A 66 -11.12 -4.05 -9.97
C ASP A 66 -10.39 -2.92 -9.23
N LEU A 67 -9.05 -2.94 -9.23
CA LEU A 67 -8.25 -1.82 -8.73
C LEU A 67 -7.88 -0.89 -9.87
N SER A 68 -8.28 0.37 -9.75
CA SER A 68 -7.86 1.44 -10.62
C SER A 68 -6.35 1.70 -10.53
N SER A 69 -5.76 2.28 -11.58
CA SER A 69 -4.34 2.71 -11.54
C SER A 69 -4.02 3.63 -10.37
N LYS A 70 -4.98 4.47 -9.94
CA LYS A 70 -4.80 5.34 -8.76
C LYS A 70 -4.69 4.53 -7.47
N GLU A 71 -5.55 3.54 -7.30
CA GLU A 71 -5.51 2.65 -6.13
C GLU A 71 -4.20 1.82 -6.11
N LEU A 72 -3.79 1.27 -7.25
CA LEU A 72 -2.52 0.53 -7.37
C LEU A 72 -1.31 1.42 -6.99
N LYS A 73 -1.28 2.68 -7.46
CA LYS A 73 -0.26 3.66 -7.08
C LYS A 73 -0.29 3.99 -5.59
N ALA A 74 -1.48 4.10 -4.99
CA ALA A 74 -1.62 4.33 -3.56
C ALA A 74 -1.07 3.17 -2.73
N ILE A 75 -1.34 1.93 -3.13
CA ILE A 75 -0.78 0.73 -2.48
C ILE A 75 0.75 0.75 -2.54
N LYS A 76 1.33 0.96 -3.73
CA LYS A 76 2.79 1.04 -3.91
C LYS A 76 3.42 2.13 -3.00
N LYS A 77 2.81 3.33 -2.97
CA LYS A 77 3.26 4.43 -2.10
C LYS A 77 3.16 4.08 -0.60
N GLY A 78 2.10 3.36 -0.22
CA GLY A 78 1.94 2.80 1.12
C GLY A 78 3.06 1.81 1.46
N LEU A 79 3.30 0.83 0.61
CA LEU A 79 4.32 -0.22 0.80
C LEU A 79 5.72 0.37 0.92
N THR A 80 6.07 1.33 0.07
CA THR A 80 7.31 2.10 0.18
C THR A 80 7.40 2.83 1.54
N SER A 81 6.31 3.43 2.01
CA SER A 81 6.26 4.09 3.32
C SER A 81 6.44 3.13 4.48
N LEU A 82 5.85 1.93 4.39
CA LEU A 82 6.01 0.87 5.38
C LEU A 82 7.46 0.38 5.42
N TYR A 83 8.05 0.10 4.26
CA TYR A 83 9.44 -0.31 4.13
C TYR A 83 10.39 0.71 4.76
N ASN A 84 10.25 2.00 4.42
CA ASN A 84 11.06 3.06 4.99
C ASN A 84 10.94 3.13 6.53
N ARG A 85 9.74 2.90 7.07
CA ARG A 85 9.51 2.87 8.52
C ARG A 85 10.18 1.67 9.19
N ILE A 86 10.10 0.48 8.59
CA ILE A 86 10.77 -0.73 9.09
C ILE A 86 12.29 -0.52 9.07
N TYR A 87 12.82 0.01 7.97
CA TYR A 87 14.25 0.32 7.84
C TYR A 87 14.73 1.30 8.91
N GLN A 88 14.03 2.43 9.09
CA GLN A 88 14.37 3.41 10.14
C GLN A 88 14.31 2.83 11.55
N LYS A 89 13.35 1.95 11.86
CA LYS A 89 13.29 1.26 13.15
C LYS A 89 14.49 0.33 13.37
N THR A 90 14.93 -0.34 12.30
CA THR A 90 16.08 -1.26 12.34
C THR A 90 17.38 -0.47 12.53
N LEU A 91 17.56 0.66 11.82
CA LEU A 91 18.73 1.53 12.03
C LEU A 91 18.81 2.11 13.46
N LYS A 92 17.67 2.35 14.10
CA LYS A 92 17.61 2.85 15.49
C LYS A 92 17.85 1.77 16.55
N LYS A 93 17.71 0.48 16.20
CA LYS A 93 17.96 -0.65 17.09
C LYS A 93 19.21 -1.37 16.62
N THR A 94 20.34 -1.02 17.23
CA THR A 94 21.68 -1.59 16.99
C THR A 94 21.79 -3.03 17.53
N GLU A 95 20.89 -3.93 17.13
CA GLU A 95 20.91 -5.33 17.57
C GLU A 95 21.11 -6.24 16.36
N SER A 96 22.23 -6.97 16.36
CA SER A 96 22.68 -7.91 15.31
C SER A 96 21.66 -9.00 14.96
N HIS A 97 20.59 -9.15 15.73
CA HIS A 97 19.55 -10.17 15.55
C HIS A 97 18.39 -9.70 14.66
N GLN A 98 18.30 -8.41 14.32
CA GLN A 98 17.21 -7.84 13.53
C GLN A 98 17.49 -7.80 12.01
N GLU A 99 18.73 -8.05 11.58
CA GLU A 99 19.12 -8.02 10.17
C GLU A 99 18.37 -9.08 9.33
N GLY A 100 18.24 -10.31 9.87
CA GLY A 100 17.49 -11.39 9.23
C GLY A 100 15.99 -11.08 9.12
N HIS A 101 15.40 -10.51 10.17
CA HIS A 101 13.99 -10.09 10.18
C HIS A 101 13.73 -8.98 9.15
N TYR A 102 14.61 -7.98 9.07
CA TYR A 102 14.52 -6.92 8.06
C TYR A 102 14.60 -7.46 6.63
N LYS A 103 15.55 -8.37 6.36
CA LYS A 103 15.69 -9.01 5.04
C LYS A 103 14.42 -9.77 4.65
N SER A 104 13.79 -10.47 5.60
CA SER A 104 12.52 -11.16 5.39
C SER A 104 11.38 -10.19 5.05
N CYS A 105 11.20 -9.12 5.84
CA CYS A 105 10.16 -8.12 5.56
C CYS A 105 10.36 -7.44 4.20
N LYS A 106 11.61 -7.13 3.83
CA LYS A 106 11.94 -6.55 2.53
C LYS A 106 11.52 -7.47 1.37
N LEU A 107 11.83 -8.76 1.47
CA LEU A 107 11.47 -9.74 0.44
C LEU A 107 9.95 -9.85 0.27
N GLN A 108 9.20 -9.86 1.38
CA GLN A 108 7.73 -9.90 1.35
C GLN A 108 7.12 -8.66 0.68
N ILE A 109 7.65 -7.47 0.94
CA ILE A 109 7.18 -6.23 0.29
C ILE A 109 7.50 -6.27 -1.21
N ILE A 110 8.71 -6.70 -1.60
CA ILE A 110 9.11 -6.80 -3.02
C ILE A 110 8.23 -7.80 -3.78
N GLU A 111 7.94 -8.96 -3.17
CA GLU A 111 7.08 -9.97 -3.79
C GLU A 111 5.66 -9.43 -4.01
N LEU A 112 5.12 -8.73 -3.02
CA LEU A 112 3.81 -8.10 -3.11
C LEU A 112 3.78 -6.99 -4.17
N GLU A 113 4.82 -6.16 -4.26
CA GLU A 113 4.95 -5.15 -5.32
C GLU A 113 4.98 -5.79 -6.71
N ARG A 114 5.69 -6.91 -6.89
CA ARG A 114 5.69 -7.66 -8.15
C ARG A 114 4.31 -8.18 -8.52
N LYS A 115 3.55 -8.71 -7.54
CA LYS A 115 2.17 -9.16 -7.77
C LYS A 115 1.28 -8.00 -8.24
N ILE A 116 1.45 -6.81 -7.64
CA ILE A 116 0.74 -5.59 -8.03
C ILE A 116 1.15 -5.11 -9.43
N ASP A 117 2.44 -5.17 -9.79
CA ASP A 117 2.94 -4.79 -11.11
C ASP A 117 2.36 -5.64 -12.24
N ILE A 118 2.18 -6.95 -12.01
CA ILE A 118 1.57 -7.86 -12.96
C ILE A 118 0.13 -7.43 -13.26
N ILE A 119 -0.62 -6.98 -12.26
CA ILE A 119 -2.00 -6.49 -12.42
C ILE A 119 -2.02 -5.20 -13.21
N GLU A 120 -1.14 -4.25 -12.89
CA GLU A 120 -1.09 -2.98 -13.59
C GLU A 120 -0.86 -3.21 -15.09
N LYS A 121 0.03 -4.15 -15.46
CA LYS A 121 0.25 -4.55 -16.85
C LYS A 121 -0.98 -5.19 -17.49
N ASN A 122 -1.60 -6.16 -16.81
CA ASN A 122 -2.78 -6.85 -17.33
C ASN A 122 -3.99 -5.90 -17.52
N ASN A 123 -4.16 -4.90 -16.63
CA ASN A 123 -5.22 -3.89 -16.75
C ASN A 123 -5.00 -2.93 -17.93
N ILE A 124 -3.76 -2.71 -18.35
CA ILE A 124 -3.42 -1.90 -19.53
C ILE A 124 -3.65 -2.71 -20.82
N GLU A 125 -3.24 -3.98 -20.83
CA GLU A 125 -3.40 -4.87 -21.99
C GLU A 125 -4.88 -5.23 -22.24
N GLY A 126 -5.67 -5.42 -21.18
CA GLY A 126 -7.12 -5.70 -21.28
C GLY A 126 -7.99 -4.54 -21.77
N ASN A 127 -7.51 -3.30 -21.67
CA ASN A 127 -8.20 -2.09 -22.17
C ASN A 127 -7.77 -1.70 -23.60
N SER A 128 -6.93 -2.51 -24.24
CA SER A 128 -6.39 -2.26 -25.59
C SER A 128 -7.08 -3.09 -26.69
N CYS A 129 -8.30 -3.60 -26.45
CA CYS A 129 -9.11 -4.34 -27.42
C CYS A 129 -10.50 -3.70 -27.59
#